data_AF-A0AAV5Q2T1-F1
#
_entry.id   AF-A0AAV5Q2T1-F1
#
_cell.length_a   1.000
_cell.length_b   1.000
_cell.length_c   1.000
_cell.angle_alpha   90.00
_cell.angle_beta   90.00
_cell.angle_gamma   90.00
#
_symmetry.space_group_name_H-M   'P 1'
#
loop_
_entity.id
_entity.type
_entity.pdbx_description
1 polymer ?
#
loop_
_entity_poly.entity_id
_entity_poly.type
_entity_poly.pdbx_seq_one_letter_code
_entity_poly.pdbx_strand_id
1 'polypeptide(L)'
;MSLHLRKLQPDDLFVIESTYKEHTLLRAKLFEETRLFGCLENDLNALNGLREWYKKFVHFFLAKYPKYFKIEGDFISNLILNTKLLSVNEFICRYNWGIQTGPYFCTPFGNQDTLKKLTNPKYRFYDRYNSQTQPELPRLFENGNQLDFNLVFFRVERQNFTKLESGSILFTIHTYIHSLMELRDLLDVDEKGKFIEAINGIKGEVAEYKDVNNWKKAVEQFIFGETSGKTKEKYKHIFVH
;
A
#
# COMPACT_ATOMS: atom_id res chain seq x y z
N MET A 1 -8.74 -14.60 -15.37
CA MET A 1 -7.67 -13.72 -14.85
C MET A 1 -6.55 -14.62 -14.35
N SER A 2 -5.44 -14.74 -15.07
CA SER A 2 -4.28 -15.50 -14.57
C SER A 2 -3.52 -14.63 -13.56
N LEU A 3 -3.18 -15.21 -12.42
CA LEU A 3 -2.09 -14.67 -11.59
C LEU A 3 -0.82 -14.82 -12.43
N HIS A 4 -0.33 -13.73 -13.02
CA HIS A 4 0.85 -13.78 -13.89
C HIS A 4 2.12 -13.95 -13.04
N LEU A 5 2.33 -15.18 -12.57
CA LEU A 5 3.49 -15.58 -11.79
C LEU A 5 4.71 -15.64 -12.72
N ARG A 6 5.59 -14.65 -12.60
CA ARG A 6 6.93 -14.67 -13.22
C ARG A 6 7.98 -14.99 -12.17
N LYS A 7 9.05 -15.70 -12.57
CA LYS A 7 10.24 -15.82 -11.72
C LYS A 7 10.83 -14.42 -11.52
N LEU A 8 11.15 -14.10 -10.27
CA LEU A 8 11.82 -12.86 -9.91
C LEU A 8 13.31 -13.14 -9.71
N GLN A 9 14.19 -12.24 -10.15
CA GLN A 9 15.60 -12.32 -9.77
C GLN A 9 15.75 -12.02 -8.27
N PRO A 10 16.64 -12.71 -7.53
CA PRO A 10 16.83 -12.47 -6.10
C PRO A 10 17.07 -10.98 -5.78
N ASP A 11 17.90 -10.31 -6.59
CA ASP A 11 18.22 -8.90 -6.45
C ASP A 11 17.01 -7.99 -6.55
N ASP A 12 15.95 -8.36 -7.25
CA ASP A 12 14.76 -7.54 -7.39
C ASP A 12 13.83 -7.61 -6.17
N LEU A 13 14.08 -8.50 -5.20
CA LEU A 13 13.18 -8.75 -4.07
C LEU A 13 12.81 -7.46 -3.30
N PHE A 14 13.76 -6.53 -3.16
CA PHE A 14 13.47 -5.17 -2.69
C PHE A 14 14.04 -4.07 -3.57
N VAL A 15 13.22 -3.03 -3.71
CA VAL A 15 13.53 -1.74 -4.30
C VAL A 15 13.41 -0.69 -3.20
N ILE A 16 14.41 0.18 -3.08
CA ILE A 16 14.32 1.41 -2.28
C ILE A 16 13.89 2.52 -3.22
N GLU A 17 12.77 3.15 -2.90
CA GLU A 17 12.21 4.28 -3.64
C GLU A 17 12.53 5.61 -2.95
N SER A 18 12.32 6.73 -3.65
CA SER A 18 12.43 8.08 -3.08
C SER A 18 11.52 8.27 -1.85
N THR A 19 10.37 7.61 -1.84
CA THR A 19 9.36 7.59 -0.77
C THR A 19 9.75 6.75 0.46
N TYR A 20 10.86 5.99 0.42
CA TYR A 20 11.24 5.05 1.50
C TYR A 20 11.29 5.72 2.88
N LYS A 21 11.84 6.93 2.97
CA LYS A 21 11.94 7.69 4.22
C LYS A 21 10.57 8.00 4.80
N GLU A 22 9.70 8.57 3.97
CA GLU A 22 8.34 8.97 4.34
C GLU A 22 7.52 7.75 4.76
N HIS A 23 7.53 6.68 3.96
CA HIS A 23 6.82 5.43 4.27
C HIS A 23 7.32 4.74 5.55
N THR A 24 8.62 4.81 5.86
CA THR A 24 9.16 4.18 7.07
C THR A 24 8.82 4.99 8.33
N LEU A 25 8.90 6.33 8.27
CA LEU A 25 8.47 7.20 9.37
C LEU A 25 6.96 7.09 9.62
N LEU A 26 6.16 7.02 8.56
CA LEU A 26 4.71 6.83 8.66
C LEU A 26 4.35 5.51 9.35
N ARG A 27 5.02 4.41 8.98
CA ARG A 27 4.86 3.10 9.65
C ARG A 27 5.26 3.12 11.12
N ALA A 28 6.34 3.82 11.48
CA ALA A 28 6.76 3.95 12.87
C ALA A 28 5.68 4.67 13.71
N LYS A 29 5.23 5.85 13.26
CA LYS A 29 4.12 6.59 13.89
C LYS A 29 2.85 5.74 14.03
N LEU A 30 2.44 5.06 12.96
CA LEU A 30 1.26 4.19 12.97
C LEU A 30 1.38 3.02 13.95
N PHE A 31 2.58 2.46 14.11
CA PHE A 31 2.84 1.41 15.09
C PHE A 31 2.76 1.94 16.53
N GLU A 32 3.32 3.12 16.81
CA GLU A 32 3.23 3.78 18.11
C GLU A 32 1.77 4.10 18.50
N GLU A 33 0.99 4.64 17.56
CA GLU A 33 -0.41 5.03 17.76
C GLU A 33 -1.36 3.83 17.91
N THR A 34 -1.21 2.82 17.06
CA THR A 34 -2.20 1.71 16.97
C THR A 34 -1.79 0.48 17.77
N ARG A 35 -0.49 0.22 17.91
CA ARG A 35 0.09 -1.05 18.39
C ARG A 35 -0.48 -2.30 17.70
N LEU A 36 -0.96 -2.16 16.46
CA LEU A 36 -1.56 -3.27 15.73
C LEU A 36 -0.50 -4.12 15.05
N PHE A 37 -0.28 -5.28 15.64
CA PHE A 37 0.53 -6.35 15.08
C PHE A 37 -0.08 -7.71 15.43
N GLY A 38 0.34 -8.75 14.71
CA GLY A 38 -0.08 -10.12 14.95
C GLY A 38 1.08 -11.07 14.73
N CYS A 39 1.40 -11.87 15.75
CA CYS A 39 2.40 -12.93 15.70
C CYS A 39 1.84 -14.17 16.37
N LEU A 40 2.08 -15.34 15.79
CA LEU A 40 1.90 -16.61 16.48
C LEU A 40 3.17 -16.87 17.30
N GLU A 41 3.31 -16.18 18.43
CA GLU A 41 4.52 -16.22 19.29
C GLU A 41 4.84 -17.63 19.81
N ASN A 42 3.83 -18.51 19.88
CA ASN A 42 3.97 -19.90 20.31
C ASN A 42 4.26 -20.90 19.16
N ASP A 43 4.33 -20.46 17.89
CA ASP A 43 4.71 -21.33 16.77
C ASP A 43 6.20 -21.20 16.47
N LEU A 44 6.96 -22.25 16.83
CA LEU A 44 8.40 -22.33 16.59
C LEU A 44 8.77 -22.24 15.10
N ASN A 45 7.90 -22.68 14.18
CA ASN A 45 8.14 -22.55 12.74
C ASN A 45 7.97 -21.11 12.26
N ALA A 46 6.99 -20.38 12.83
CA ALA A 46 6.81 -18.95 12.58
C ALA A 46 8.01 -18.16 13.12
N LEU A 47 8.47 -18.44 14.35
CA LEU A 47 9.65 -17.81 14.95
C LEU A 47 10.95 -18.10 14.16
N ASN A 48 11.14 -19.34 13.69
CA ASN A 48 12.32 -19.71 12.92
C ASN A 48 12.31 -19.06 11.53
N GLY A 49 11.17 -19.08 10.83
CA GLY A 49 11.01 -18.37 9.57
C GLY A 49 11.22 -16.87 9.71
N LEU A 50 10.74 -16.26 10.81
CA LEU A 50 10.98 -14.85 11.14
C LEU A 50 12.47 -14.54 11.37
N ARG A 51 13.19 -15.35 12.16
CA ARG A 51 14.63 -15.17 12.42
C ARG A 51 15.46 -15.31 11.15
N GLU A 52 15.21 -16.35 10.35
CA GLU A 52 15.87 -16.53 9.05
C GLU A 52 15.56 -15.36 8.12
N TRP A 53 14.29 -14.91 8.12
CA TRP A 53 13.88 -13.78 7.32
C TRP A 53 14.66 -12.52 7.67
N TYR A 54 14.79 -12.19 8.96
CA TYR A 54 15.57 -11.04 9.41
C TYR A 54 17.02 -11.11 8.94
N LYS A 55 17.67 -12.27 9.07
CA LYS A 55 19.04 -12.50 8.59
C LYS A 55 19.17 -12.27 7.08
N LYS A 56 18.24 -12.82 6.28
CA LYS A 56 18.22 -12.65 4.81
C LYS A 56 17.93 -11.21 4.39
N PHE A 57 16.97 -10.55 5.04
CA PHE A 57 16.61 -9.15 4.81
C PHE A 57 17.80 -8.22 5.10
N VAL A 58 18.44 -8.34 6.26
CA VAL A 58 19.62 -7.55 6.63
C VAL A 58 20.75 -7.75 5.63
N HIS A 59 21.09 -9.01 5.31
CA HIS A 59 22.17 -9.31 4.36
C HIS A 59 21.89 -8.72 2.97
N PHE A 60 20.66 -8.85 2.47
CA PHE A 60 20.23 -8.27 1.20
C PHE A 60 20.43 -6.74 1.16
N PHE A 61 19.99 -6.02 2.20
CA PHE A 61 20.08 -4.55 2.20
C PHE A 61 21.52 -4.04 2.33
N LEU A 62 22.36 -4.73 3.10
CA LEU A 62 23.79 -4.43 3.19
C LEU A 62 24.52 -4.69 1.85
N ALA A 63 24.20 -5.79 1.17
CA ALA A 63 24.82 -6.15 -0.10
C ALA A 63 24.35 -5.28 -1.28
N LYS A 64 23.04 -5.06 -1.43
CA LYS A 64 22.47 -4.30 -2.56
C LYS A 64 22.53 -2.78 -2.36
N TYR A 65 22.46 -2.30 -1.12
CA TYR A 65 22.38 -0.87 -0.81
C TYR A 65 23.47 -0.39 0.20
N PRO A 66 24.77 -0.68 -0.01
CA PRO A 66 25.85 -0.33 0.93
C PRO A 66 26.07 1.18 1.12
N LYS A 67 25.53 2.01 0.21
CA LYS A 67 25.46 3.48 0.36
C LYS A 67 24.49 3.90 1.47
N TYR A 68 23.48 3.09 1.76
CA TYR A 68 22.36 3.41 2.66
C TYR A 68 22.34 2.56 3.93
N PHE A 69 22.92 1.35 3.90
CA PHE A 69 22.99 0.43 5.04
C PHE A 69 24.44 0.01 5.27
N LYS A 70 24.91 0.11 6.51
CA LYS A 70 26.28 -0.28 6.91
C LYS A 70 26.28 -1.01 8.24
N ILE A 71 27.34 -1.78 8.49
CA ILE A 71 27.68 -2.27 9.82
C ILE A 71 28.69 -1.30 10.44
N GLU A 72 28.42 -0.82 11.65
CA GLU A 72 29.22 0.15 12.40
C GLU A 72 29.45 -0.39 13.82
N GLY A 73 30.54 -1.14 14.00
CA GLY A 73 30.75 -1.95 15.20
C GLY A 73 29.69 -3.04 15.29
N ASP A 74 29.03 -3.16 16.42
CA ASP A 74 27.91 -4.09 16.60
C ASP A 74 26.61 -3.63 15.91
N PHE A 75 26.54 -2.40 15.37
CA PHE A 75 25.29 -1.82 14.90
C PHE A 75 25.06 -1.91 13.39
N ILE A 76 23.81 -2.13 12.97
CA ILE A 76 23.40 -1.90 11.57
C ILE A 76 22.81 -0.48 11.46
N SER A 77 23.47 0.40 10.71
CA SER A 77 23.05 1.80 10.53
C SER A 77 22.26 2.00 9.24
N ASN A 78 21.10 2.68 9.33
CA ASN A 78 20.29 3.14 8.21
C ASN A 78 20.54 4.64 7.99
N LEU A 79 21.36 4.93 6.98
CA LEU A 79 21.83 6.27 6.68
C LEU A 79 20.76 7.17 6.02
N ILE A 80 19.64 6.60 5.54
CA ILE A 80 18.51 7.38 5.01
C ILE A 80 17.71 8.02 6.16
N LEU A 81 17.59 7.30 7.28
CA LEU A 81 16.89 7.75 8.48
C LEU A 81 17.82 8.37 9.53
N ASN A 82 19.13 8.18 9.38
CA ASN A 82 20.14 8.47 10.40
C ASN A 82 19.87 7.72 11.73
N THR A 83 19.47 6.44 11.63
CA THR A 83 19.17 5.59 12.77
C THR A 83 20.09 4.38 12.84
N LYS A 84 20.45 3.96 14.05
CA LYS A 84 21.00 2.63 14.32
C LYS A 84 19.83 1.69 14.53
N LEU A 85 19.76 0.63 13.72
CA LEU A 85 18.62 -0.28 13.67
C LEU A 85 18.72 -1.43 14.68
N LEU A 86 19.90 -2.03 14.84
CA LEU A 86 20.09 -3.30 15.56
C LEU A 86 21.51 -3.38 16.10
N SER A 87 21.73 -3.82 17.33
CA SER A 87 23.02 -4.35 17.81
C SER A 87 23.21 -5.83 17.45
N VAL A 88 24.43 -6.34 17.59
CA VAL A 88 24.70 -7.79 17.59
C VAL A 88 23.85 -8.45 18.68
N ASN A 89 23.15 -9.53 18.30
CA ASN A 89 22.16 -10.25 19.10
C ASN A 89 20.89 -9.47 19.50
N GLU A 90 20.63 -8.29 18.93
CA GLU A 90 19.33 -7.63 19.05
C GLU A 90 18.33 -8.24 18.05
N PHE A 91 17.09 -8.46 18.50
CA PHE A 91 16.02 -9.02 17.69
C PHE A 91 14.87 -8.01 17.60
N ILE A 92 14.81 -7.24 16.52
CA ILE A 92 13.59 -6.49 16.18
C ILE A 92 12.59 -7.44 15.52
N CYS A 93 11.30 -7.20 15.78
CA CYS A 93 10.23 -7.78 15.00
C CYS A 93 9.45 -6.71 14.21
N ARG A 94 8.92 -7.11 13.04
CA ARG A 94 8.13 -6.24 12.16
C ARG A 94 6.96 -7.02 11.60
N TYR A 95 5.83 -6.35 11.44
CA TYR A 95 4.58 -6.95 11.00
C TYR A 95 3.95 -6.06 9.90
N ASN A 96 3.13 -6.64 9.02
CA ASN A 96 2.64 -6.00 7.79
C ASN A 96 1.26 -6.57 7.39
N TRP A 97 0.41 -5.79 6.70
CA TRP A 97 -1.01 -6.17 6.48
C TRP A 97 -1.65 -5.49 5.21
N GLY A 98 -2.88 -5.86 4.82
CA GLY A 98 -3.75 -5.20 3.80
C GLY A 98 -5.25 -5.47 4.08
N ILE A 99 -6.28 -4.85 3.49
CA ILE A 99 -6.49 -4.04 2.26
C ILE A 99 -7.48 -2.87 2.56
N GLN A 100 -7.58 -1.80 1.75
CA GLN A 100 -8.35 -0.57 2.08
C GLN A 100 -8.89 0.26 0.89
N THR A 101 -9.97 1.05 1.11
CA THR A 101 -10.41 2.22 0.29
C THR A 101 -9.85 3.56 0.79
N GLY A 102 -9.20 4.34 -0.09
CA GLY A 102 -8.60 5.67 0.19
C GLY A 102 -7.06 5.67 0.21
N PRO A 103 -6.39 6.84 0.27
CA PRO A 103 -4.92 6.99 0.13
C PRO A 103 -4.08 6.57 1.34
N TYR A 104 -4.69 5.96 2.36
CA TYR A 104 -4.03 5.74 3.63
C TYR A 104 -3.11 4.52 3.56
N PHE A 105 -1.91 4.65 4.12
CA PHE A 105 -1.02 3.51 4.35
C PHE A 105 -1.52 2.60 5.48
N CYS A 106 -2.44 3.07 6.32
CA CYS A 106 -3.15 2.23 7.27
C CYS A 106 -4.64 2.58 7.49
N THR A 107 -5.46 1.53 7.55
CA THR A 107 -6.68 1.42 8.36
C THR A 107 -6.57 0.22 9.29
N PRO A 108 -6.55 0.44 10.61
CA PRO A 108 -7.06 -0.52 11.56
C PRO A 108 -8.41 -1.08 11.13
N PHE A 109 -8.53 -2.40 10.99
CA PHE A 109 -9.83 -3.02 11.22
C PHE A 109 -10.14 -2.85 12.71
N GLY A 110 -11.25 -2.18 13.04
CA GLY A 110 -11.84 -2.25 14.38
C GLY A 110 -11.54 -1.13 15.37
N ASN A 111 -11.39 0.14 14.95
CA ASN A 111 -11.58 1.25 15.91
C ASN A 111 -12.34 2.45 15.34
N GLN A 112 -13.67 2.39 15.42
CA GLN A 112 -14.59 3.47 15.02
C GLN A 112 -14.29 4.81 15.74
N ASP A 113 -13.68 4.78 16.94
CA ASP A 113 -13.36 5.99 17.70
C ASP A 113 -12.11 6.73 17.19
N THR A 114 -11.25 6.07 16.40
CA THR A 114 -10.12 6.76 15.73
C THR A 114 -10.61 7.55 14.52
N LEU A 115 -11.56 7.00 13.76
CA LEU A 115 -12.26 7.69 12.66
C LEU A 115 -13.05 8.90 13.16
N LYS A 116 -13.72 8.80 14.32
CA LYS A 116 -14.40 9.94 14.96
C LYS A 116 -13.45 11.09 15.33
N LYS A 117 -12.23 10.80 15.79
CA LYS A 117 -11.25 11.83 16.20
C LYS A 117 -10.57 12.55 15.03
N LEU A 118 -10.60 11.98 13.83
CA LEU A 118 -10.08 12.58 12.60
C LEU A 118 -11.10 13.48 11.87
N THR A 119 -12.23 13.81 12.50
CA THR A 119 -13.30 14.68 11.97
C THR A 119 -12.94 16.18 11.95
N ASN A 120 -11.69 16.52 11.64
CA ASN A 120 -11.36 17.89 11.24
C ASN A 120 -12.06 18.17 9.89
N PRO A 121 -12.97 19.16 9.79
CA PRO A 121 -13.77 19.40 8.58
C PRO A 121 -12.94 19.75 7.34
N LYS A 122 -11.64 20.04 7.50
CA LYS A 122 -10.68 20.21 6.40
C LYS A 122 -10.31 18.90 5.69
N TYR A 123 -10.52 17.75 6.33
CA TYR A 123 -10.23 16.42 5.78
C TYR A 123 -11.51 15.59 5.69
N ARG A 124 -12.20 15.67 4.54
CA ARG A 124 -13.39 14.85 4.27
C ARG A 124 -12.98 13.41 3.99
N PHE A 125 -13.20 12.53 4.96
CA PHE A 125 -12.92 11.11 4.85
C PHE A 125 -14.20 10.30 4.61
N TYR A 126 -14.19 9.42 3.60
CA TYR A 126 -15.29 8.51 3.31
C TYR A 126 -15.12 7.20 4.10
N ASP A 127 -15.85 7.08 5.21
CA ASP A 127 -15.98 5.84 5.98
C ASP A 127 -17.07 4.94 5.37
N ARG A 128 -16.70 3.72 4.96
CA ARG A 128 -17.61 2.76 4.32
C ARG A 128 -18.50 2.01 5.32
N TYR A 129 -18.23 2.06 6.62
CA TYR A 129 -18.82 1.15 7.61
C TYR A 129 -19.63 1.79 8.75
N ASN A 130 -19.72 3.13 8.83
CA ASN A 130 -20.51 3.79 9.87
C ASN A 130 -21.97 4.05 9.42
N SER A 131 -22.83 3.06 9.65
CA SER A 131 -24.23 3.02 9.17
C SER A 131 -25.19 4.06 9.76
N GLN A 132 -24.78 4.83 10.77
CA GLN A 132 -25.66 5.79 11.46
C GLN A 132 -25.49 7.25 11.03
N THR A 133 -24.43 7.59 10.27
CA THR A 133 -24.17 8.96 9.82
C THR A 133 -23.69 9.09 8.38
N GLN A 134 -23.78 8.02 7.57
CA GLN A 134 -23.51 8.13 6.14
C GLN A 134 -24.62 8.97 5.47
N PRO A 135 -24.31 10.15 4.87
CA PRO A 135 -25.12 10.59 3.74
C PRO A 135 -25.05 9.47 2.69
N GLU A 136 -26.18 9.09 2.10
CA GLU A 136 -26.23 7.99 1.14
C GLU A 136 -25.19 8.21 0.03
N LEU A 137 -24.10 7.45 0.08
CA LEU A 137 -23.17 7.37 -1.02
C LEU A 137 -23.97 6.85 -2.21
N PRO A 138 -23.97 7.53 -3.37
CA PRO A 138 -24.62 7.02 -4.56
C PRO A 138 -24.11 5.60 -4.79
N ARG A 139 -25.01 4.61 -4.71
CA ARG A 139 -24.65 3.18 -4.79
C ARG A 139 -24.06 2.81 -6.16
N LEU A 140 -24.13 3.74 -7.12
CA LEU A 140 -23.48 3.73 -8.42
C LEU A 140 -23.00 5.16 -8.70
N PHE A 141 -21.77 5.35 -9.18
CA PHE A 141 -21.41 6.62 -9.85
C PHE A 141 -21.89 6.54 -11.31
N GLU A 142 -23.07 7.11 -11.56
CA GLU A 142 -23.75 7.06 -12.87
C GLU A 142 -22.92 7.75 -13.99
N ASN A 143 -22.14 8.76 -13.60
CA ASN A 143 -21.18 9.47 -14.43
C ASN A 143 -20.03 10.02 -13.59
N GLY A 144 -18.88 10.27 -14.21
CA GLY A 144 -17.68 10.67 -13.46
C GLY A 144 -17.75 12.03 -12.77
N ASN A 145 -18.67 12.94 -13.14
CA ASN A 145 -18.81 14.24 -12.46
C ASN A 145 -19.23 14.11 -10.98
N GLN A 146 -19.73 12.95 -10.56
CA GLN A 146 -20.11 12.65 -9.18
C GLN A 146 -18.91 12.26 -8.28
N LEU A 147 -17.73 12.00 -8.86
CA LEU A 147 -16.55 11.51 -8.15
C LEU A 147 -15.47 12.61 -8.06
N ASP A 148 -14.81 12.73 -6.90
CA ASP A 148 -13.61 13.58 -6.76
C ASP A 148 -12.37 12.71 -7.03
N PHE A 149 -11.78 12.87 -8.21
CA PHE A 149 -10.65 12.04 -8.65
C PHE A 149 -9.35 12.31 -7.88
N ASN A 150 -9.25 13.40 -7.13
CA ASN A 150 -8.17 13.57 -6.16
C ASN A 150 -8.27 12.57 -4.99
N LEU A 151 -9.45 11.99 -4.73
CA LEU A 151 -9.65 10.97 -3.70
C LEU A 151 -9.59 9.54 -4.25
N VAL A 152 -9.29 9.39 -5.55
CA VAL A 152 -9.22 8.10 -6.25
C VAL A 152 -7.76 7.76 -6.54
N PHE A 153 -7.33 6.57 -6.12
CA PHE A 153 -5.94 6.13 -6.24
C PHE A 153 -5.87 4.75 -6.90
N PHE A 154 -4.95 4.61 -7.85
CA PHE A 154 -4.58 3.31 -8.39
C PHE A 154 -3.63 2.62 -7.42
N ARG A 155 -4.12 1.57 -6.76
CA ARG A 155 -3.36 0.73 -5.82
C ARG A 155 -2.89 -0.54 -6.53
N VAL A 156 -1.58 -0.76 -6.56
CA VAL A 156 -0.96 -1.98 -7.11
C VAL A 156 -0.18 -2.69 -6.02
N GLU A 157 -0.36 -3.99 -5.89
CA GLU A 157 0.40 -4.81 -4.95
C GLU A 157 1.38 -5.70 -5.69
N ARG A 158 2.67 -5.44 -5.51
CA ARG A 158 3.72 -6.38 -5.89
C ARG A 158 3.87 -7.41 -4.80
N GLN A 159 3.32 -8.58 -5.09
CA GLN A 159 3.28 -9.73 -4.20
C GLN A 159 4.39 -10.71 -4.59
N ASN A 160 5.30 -11.04 -3.67
CA ASN A 160 6.37 -12.02 -3.91
C ASN A 160 6.29 -13.14 -2.87
N PHE A 161 6.46 -14.39 -3.33
CA PHE A 161 6.55 -15.59 -2.51
C PHE A 161 7.95 -16.20 -2.63
N THR A 162 8.53 -16.62 -1.51
CA THR A 162 9.74 -17.47 -1.52
C THR A 162 9.70 -18.48 -0.38
N LYS A 163 10.28 -19.66 -0.60
CA LYS A 163 10.45 -20.66 0.45
C LYS A 163 11.72 -20.33 1.25
N LEU A 164 11.61 -20.42 2.57
CA LEU A 164 12.70 -20.28 3.53
C LEU A 164 13.34 -21.64 3.83
N GLU A 165 14.58 -21.65 4.29
CA GLU A 165 15.33 -22.86 4.69
C GLU A 165 14.67 -23.55 5.89
N SER A 166 14.03 -22.77 6.78
CA SER A 166 13.13 -23.22 7.84
C SER A 166 11.90 -23.99 7.35
N GLY A 167 11.67 -24.06 6.04
CA GLY A 167 10.48 -24.66 5.41
C GLY A 167 9.31 -23.70 5.26
N SER A 168 9.29 -22.59 6.01
CA SER A 168 8.25 -21.56 5.98
C SER A 168 8.14 -20.87 4.62
N ILE A 169 6.94 -20.39 4.28
CA ILE A 169 6.73 -19.55 3.08
C ILE A 169 6.75 -18.09 3.51
N LEU A 170 7.70 -17.33 2.99
CA LEU A 170 7.69 -15.88 3.10
C LEU A 170 6.78 -15.30 2.01
N PHE A 171 5.75 -14.57 2.43
CA PHE A 171 4.91 -13.75 1.57
C PHE A 171 5.15 -12.27 1.83
N THR A 172 5.58 -11.53 0.81
CA THR A 172 5.83 -10.08 0.89
C THR A 172 4.84 -9.34 0.01
N ILE A 173 4.24 -8.28 0.54
CA ILE A 173 3.37 -7.36 -0.18
C ILE A 173 4.03 -5.98 -0.18
N HIS A 174 4.40 -5.48 -1.35
CA HIS A 174 4.80 -4.09 -1.56
C HIS A 174 3.66 -3.36 -2.28
N THR A 175 2.99 -2.46 -1.58
CA THR A 175 1.88 -1.66 -2.12
C THR A 175 2.39 -0.34 -2.70
N TYR A 176 2.11 -0.12 -3.97
CA TYR A 176 2.26 1.16 -4.67
C TYR A 176 0.89 1.84 -4.73
N ILE A 177 0.87 3.16 -4.61
CA ILE A 177 -0.33 4.00 -4.65
C ILE A 177 -0.02 5.21 -5.53
N HIS A 178 -0.87 5.50 -6.51
CA HIS A 178 -0.72 6.65 -7.41
C HIS A 178 -2.05 7.38 -7.54
N SER A 179 -2.06 8.72 -7.49
CA SER A 179 -3.29 9.49 -7.71
C SER A 179 -3.80 9.28 -9.13
N LEU A 180 -5.10 9.03 -9.29
CA LEU A 180 -5.67 8.86 -10.63
C LEU A 180 -5.60 10.15 -11.45
N MET A 181 -5.58 11.31 -10.79
CA MET A 181 -5.30 12.62 -11.40
C MET A 181 -3.90 12.68 -12.02
N GLU A 182 -2.89 12.08 -11.37
CA GLU A 182 -1.52 12.02 -11.91
C GLU A 182 -1.41 10.98 -13.01
N LEU A 183 -1.99 9.80 -12.80
CA LEU A 183 -1.96 8.71 -13.78
C LEU A 183 -2.61 9.12 -15.11
N ARG A 184 -3.72 9.88 -15.08
CA ARG A 184 -4.35 10.44 -16.28
C ARG A 184 -3.41 11.32 -17.12
N ASP A 185 -2.56 12.09 -16.46
CA ASP A 185 -1.63 13.02 -17.13
C ASP A 185 -0.37 12.31 -17.65
N LEU A 186 -0.01 11.18 -17.03
CA LEU A 186 1.20 10.41 -17.34
C LEU A 186 1.01 9.39 -18.46
N LEU A 187 -0.17 8.75 -18.54
CA LEU A 187 -0.43 7.72 -19.55
C LEU A 187 -0.64 8.32 -20.94
N ASP A 188 -0.01 7.72 -21.96
CA ASP A 188 -0.32 8.01 -23.36
C ASP A 188 -1.67 7.39 -23.81
N VAL A 189 -2.08 7.61 -25.06
CA VAL A 189 -3.38 7.13 -25.58
C VAL A 189 -3.47 5.60 -25.61
N ASP A 190 -2.38 4.90 -25.94
CA ASP A 190 -2.34 3.44 -26.03
C ASP A 190 -2.29 2.81 -24.63
N GLU A 191 -1.55 3.44 -23.71
CA GLU A 191 -1.50 3.06 -22.29
C GLU A 191 -2.85 3.25 -21.60
N LYS A 192 -3.58 4.33 -21.91
CA LYS A 192 -4.97 4.53 -21.46
C LYS A 192 -5.90 3.45 -21.99
N GLY A 193 -5.77 3.08 -23.26
CA GLY A 193 -6.48 1.95 -23.86
C GLY A 193 -6.25 0.65 -23.08
N LYS A 194 -4.98 0.27 -22.86
CA LYS A 194 -4.60 -0.93 -22.10
C LYS A 194 -5.07 -0.88 -20.63
N PHE A 195 -5.04 0.28 -19.99
CA PHE A 195 -5.50 0.46 -18.61
C PHE A 195 -7.01 0.23 -18.47
N ILE A 196 -7.81 0.79 -19.38
CA ILE A 196 -9.26 0.59 -19.41
C ILE A 196 -9.63 -0.84 -19.86
N GLU A 197 -8.91 -1.43 -20.81
CA GLU A 197 -9.06 -2.84 -21.17
C GLU A 197 -8.82 -3.76 -19.95
N ALA A 198 -7.77 -3.50 -19.16
CA ALA A 198 -7.47 -4.26 -17.95
C ALA A 198 -8.60 -4.15 -16.90
N ILE A 199 -9.20 -2.96 -16.72
CA ILE A 199 -10.36 -2.75 -15.85
C ILE A 199 -11.58 -3.52 -16.37
N ASN A 200 -11.87 -3.44 -17.68
CA ASN A 200 -12.98 -4.13 -18.33
C ASN A 200 -12.78 -5.67 -18.40
N GLY A 201 -11.54 -6.14 -18.23
CA GLY A 201 -11.18 -7.55 -18.04
C GLY A 201 -11.54 -8.10 -16.65
N ILE A 202 -11.83 -7.26 -15.65
CA ILE A 202 -12.24 -7.71 -14.30
C ILE A 202 -13.72 -8.11 -14.34
N LYS A 203 -14.00 -9.40 -14.12
CA LYS A 203 -15.33 -10.02 -14.25
C LYS A 203 -15.59 -11.02 -13.12
N GLY A 204 -16.87 -11.41 -12.94
CA GLY A 204 -17.30 -12.38 -11.93
C GLY A 204 -17.11 -11.89 -10.49
N GLU A 205 -16.93 -12.82 -9.55
CA GLU A 205 -16.75 -12.55 -8.11
C GLU A 205 -15.65 -11.51 -7.82
N VAL A 206 -14.58 -11.46 -8.63
CA VAL A 206 -13.51 -10.45 -8.46
C VAL A 206 -14.02 -9.04 -8.76
N ALA A 207 -14.95 -8.89 -9.71
CA ALA A 207 -15.56 -7.60 -10.03
C ALA A 207 -16.55 -7.15 -8.95
N GLU A 208 -17.28 -8.08 -8.33
CA GLU A 208 -18.16 -7.83 -7.21
C GLU A 208 -17.37 -7.47 -5.94
N TYR A 209 -16.38 -8.28 -5.57
CA TYR A 209 -15.50 -8.06 -4.43
C TYR A 209 -14.73 -6.72 -4.50
N LYS A 210 -14.28 -6.33 -5.71
CA LYS A 210 -13.63 -5.02 -5.95
C LYS A 210 -14.60 -3.90 -6.30
N ASP A 211 -15.90 -4.19 -6.29
CA ASP A 211 -16.98 -3.25 -6.55
C ASP A 211 -16.86 -2.48 -7.88
N VAL A 212 -16.32 -3.15 -8.91
CA VAL A 212 -15.87 -2.54 -10.18
C VAL A 212 -17.01 -1.86 -10.92
N ASN A 213 -18.21 -2.41 -10.84
CA ASN A 213 -19.39 -1.85 -11.52
C ASN A 213 -19.77 -0.44 -11.01
N ASN A 214 -19.45 -0.11 -9.76
CA ASN A 214 -19.81 1.18 -9.17
C ASN A 214 -18.90 2.33 -9.61
N TRP A 215 -17.66 2.05 -10.04
CA TRP A 215 -16.66 3.07 -10.35
C TRP A 215 -16.04 2.99 -11.76
N LYS A 216 -16.09 1.84 -12.46
CA LYS A 216 -15.38 1.66 -13.75
C LYS A 216 -15.71 2.73 -14.79
N LYS A 217 -17.00 3.04 -14.97
CA LYS A 217 -17.48 4.01 -15.95
C LYS A 217 -16.98 5.42 -15.62
N ALA A 218 -17.02 5.81 -14.35
CA ALA A 218 -16.48 7.10 -13.91
C ALA A 218 -14.98 7.22 -14.20
N VAL A 219 -14.20 6.16 -13.92
CA VAL A 219 -12.75 6.10 -14.18
C VAL A 219 -12.44 6.15 -15.69
N GLU A 220 -13.18 5.41 -16.52
CA GLU A 220 -13.05 5.39 -17.98
C GLU A 220 -13.27 6.79 -18.58
N GLN A 221 -14.40 7.43 -18.25
CA GLN A 221 -14.71 8.79 -18.67
C GLN A 221 -13.63 9.80 -18.24
N PHE A 222 -13.07 9.62 -17.03
CA PHE A 222 -12.05 10.53 -16.52
C PHE A 222 -10.69 10.32 -17.21
N ILE A 223 -10.29 9.08 -17.47
CA ILE A 223 -9.00 8.75 -18.08
C ILE A 223 -8.92 9.25 -19.53
N PHE A 224 -10.00 9.09 -20.31
CA PHE A 224 -10.11 9.65 -21.66
C PHE A 224 -10.48 11.15 -21.68
N GLY A 225 -10.85 11.72 -20.54
CA GLY A 225 -11.04 13.16 -20.38
C GLY A 225 -12.42 13.70 -20.74
N GLU A 226 -13.41 12.82 -20.93
CA GLU A 226 -14.83 13.15 -21.08
C GLU A 226 -15.40 13.90 -19.85
N THR A 227 -14.76 13.73 -18.69
CA THR A 227 -15.09 14.42 -17.44
C THR A 227 -13.82 14.91 -16.74
N SER A 228 -13.97 15.92 -15.87
CA SER A 228 -12.97 16.32 -14.89
C SER A 228 -13.26 15.81 -13.47
N GLY A 229 -14.40 15.16 -13.25
CA GLY A 229 -14.93 14.89 -11.92
C GLY A 229 -15.53 16.13 -11.24
N LYS A 230 -15.65 16.06 -9.92
CA LYS A 230 -16.15 17.15 -9.06
C LYS A 230 -15.30 18.42 -9.08
N THR A 231 -14.02 18.32 -9.43
CA THR A 231 -13.08 19.45 -9.44
C THR A 231 -12.04 19.27 -10.55
N LYS A 232 -11.62 20.37 -11.17
CA LYS A 232 -10.49 20.42 -12.10
C LYS A 232 -9.15 20.62 -11.40
N GLU A 233 -9.18 21.06 -10.14
CA GLU A 233 -7.98 21.35 -9.37
C GLU A 233 -7.32 20.05 -8.90
N LYS A 234 -6.02 19.95 -9.14
CA LYS A 234 -5.19 18.81 -8.74
C LYS A 234 -4.59 19.07 -7.37
N TYR A 235 -4.99 18.31 -6.37
CA TYR A 235 -4.48 18.45 -5.02
C TYR A 235 -3.06 17.87 -4.95
N LYS A 236 -2.16 18.59 -4.25
CA LYS A 236 -0.87 18.00 -3.89
C LYS A 236 -1.09 17.01 -2.76
N HIS A 237 -1.12 15.72 -3.10
CA HIS A 237 -1.12 14.66 -2.11
C HIS A 237 0.27 14.59 -1.45
N ILE A 238 0.33 15.08 -0.22
CA ILE A 238 1.37 14.64 0.70
C ILE A 238 0.75 13.47 1.46
N PHE A 239 1.39 12.30 1.44
CA PHE A 239 0.94 11.12 2.18
C PHE A 239 1.27 11.28 3.68
N VAL A 240 0.60 12.26 4.32
CA VAL A 240 0.71 12.54 5.75
C VAL A 240 -0.42 11.84 6.52
N HIS A 241 -0.12 11.51 7.77
CA HIS A 241 -1.08 11.51 8.86
C HIS A 241 -0.75 12.71 9.74
#